data_AF-A0AAX1JKT6-F1
#
_entry.id   AF-A0AAX1JKT6-F1
#
_cell.length_a   1.000
_cell.length_b   1.000
_cell.length_c   1.000
_cell.angle_alpha   90.00
_cell.angle_beta   90.00
_cell.angle_gamma   90.00
#
_symmetry.space_group_name_H-M   'P 1'
#
loop_
_entity.id
_entity.type
_entity.pdbx_description
1 polymer ?
#
loop_
_entity_poly.entity_id
_entity_poly.type
_entity_poly.pdbx_seq_one_letter_code
_entity_poly.pdbx_strand_id
1 'polypeptide(L)'
;MTTALVDDDRSVCLCDAGASDYAAVTAVRPDGTVLLLLAEKDGIGDPAAVFDAGCADAPHEQPGPLPALWQTRVELAPLRCGRRTLRGGRCRMPVGQPGQACGWHRRAPDDTDRQETTP
;
A
#
# COMPACT_ATOMS: atom_id res chain seq x y z
N MET A 1 -7.47 -3.21 -27.58
CA MET A 1 -7.00 -3.49 -26.22
C MET A 1 -5.51 -3.25 -26.19
N THR A 2 -5.03 -2.41 -25.28
CA THR A 2 -3.60 -2.12 -25.14
C THR A 2 -3.04 -3.01 -24.04
N THR A 3 -2.14 -3.91 -24.39
CA THR A 3 -1.44 -4.77 -23.43
C THR A 3 -0.46 -3.92 -22.61
N ALA A 4 -0.43 -4.11 -21.29
CA ALA A 4 0.58 -3.54 -20.41
C ALA A 4 1.48 -4.67 -19.88
N LEU A 5 2.77 -4.36 -19.68
CA LEU A 5 3.74 -5.30 -19.11
C LEU A 5 3.79 -5.11 -17.59
N VAL A 6 3.80 -6.21 -16.84
CA VAL A 6 4.01 -6.17 -15.40
C VAL A 6 5.48 -5.93 -15.09
N ASP A 7 5.74 -4.98 -14.21
CA ASP A 7 7.05 -4.70 -13.62
C ASP A 7 7.11 -5.38 -12.24
N ASP A 8 7.63 -6.61 -12.22
CA ASP A 8 7.67 -7.44 -11.02
C ASP A 8 8.53 -6.81 -9.90
N ASP A 9 9.60 -6.09 -10.25
CA ASP A 9 10.51 -5.44 -9.29
C ASP A 9 9.82 -4.31 -8.51
N ARG A 10 8.80 -3.68 -9.12
CA ARG A 10 7.97 -2.63 -8.50
C ARG A 10 6.59 -3.14 -8.09
N SER A 11 6.39 -4.45 -8.06
CA SER A 11 5.13 -5.08 -7.65
C SER A 11 5.29 -5.77 -6.29
N VAL A 12 4.22 -5.91 -5.53
CA VAL A 12 4.25 -6.54 -4.20
C VAL A 12 3.02 -7.37 -3.93
N CYS A 13 3.20 -8.54 -3.29
CA CYS A 13 2.09 -9.32 -2.78
C CYS A 13 1.36 -8.57 -1.66
N LEU A 14 0.04 -8.64 -1.61
CA LEU A 14 -0.77 -8.14 -0.49
C LEU A 14 -1.02 -9.22 0.60
N CYS A 15 -0.10 -10.17 0.69
CA CYS A 15 -0.11 -11.31 1.59
C CYS A 15 -0.20 -10.86 3.06
N ASP A 16 0.53 -9.80 3.43
CA ASP A 16 0.58 -9.25 4.79
C ASP A 16 -0.52 -8.21 5.06
N ALA A 17 -1.29 -7.86 4.03
CA ALA A 17 -2.46 -6.98 4.09
C ALA A 17 -3.79 -7.76 4.17
N GLY A 18 -3.75 -9.09 4.26
CA GLY A 18 -4.93 -9.95 4.37
C GLY A 18 -5.65 -10.21 3.04
N ALA A 19 -5.00 -9.91 1.91
CA ALA A 19 -5.50 -10.19 0.56
C ALA A 19 -4.49 -11.08 -0.17
N SER A 20 -4.35 -12.33 0.29
CA SER A 20 -3.33 -13.28 -0.20
C SER A 20 -3.42 -13.59 -1.68
N ASP A 21 -4.60 -13.44 -2.26
CA ASP A 21 -4.87 -13.81 -3.65
C ASP A 21 -4.64 -12.62 -4.61
N TYR A 22 -4.27 -11.46 -4.04
CA TYR A 22 -4.03 -10.22 -4.77
C TYR A 22 -2.57 -9.76 -4.67
N ALA A 23 -2.18 -8.96 -5.66
CA ALA A 23 -0.94 -8.20 -5.70
C ALA A 23 -1.23 -6.75 -6.07
N ALA A 24 -0.46 -5.82 -5.48
CA ALA A 24 -0.34 -4.46 -6.01
C ALA A 24 0.72 -4.51 -7.11
N VAL A 25 0.28 -4.35 -8.35
CA VAL A 25 1.07 -4.53 -9.56
C VAL A 25 1.39 -3.18 -10.18
N THR A 26 2.66 -2.96 -10.47
CA THR A 26 3.07 -1.86 -11.34
C THR A 26 3.07 -2.36 -12.78
N ALA A 27 2.24 -1.76 -13.64
CA ALA A 27 2.17 -2.12 -15.05
C ALA A 27 2.62 -0.96 -15.94
N VAL A 28 3.32 -1.25 -17.03
CA VAL A 28 3.88 -0.26 -17.95
C VAL A 28 3.24 -0.45 -19.33
N ARG A 29 2.63 0.60 -19.85
CA ARG A 29 2.07 0.63 -21.21
C ARG A 29 3.18 0.84 -22.26
N PRO A 30 2.92 0.53 -23.55
CA PRO A 30 3.90 0.76 -24.62
C PRO A 30 4.36 2.21 -24.79
N ASP A 31 3.57 3.18 -24.31
CA ASP A 31 3.91 4.61 -24.32
C ASP A 31 4.75 5.05 -23.10
N GLY A 32 5.10 4.11 -22.21
CA GLY A 32 5.84 4.38 -20.97
C GLY A 32 4.96 4.81 -19.79
N THR A 33 3.64 4.94 -19.97
CA THR A 33 2.73 5.26 -18.86
C THR A 33 2.76 4.14 -17.82
N VAL A 34 2.97 4.53 -16.57
CA VAL A 34 2.95 3.62 -15.42
C VAL A 34 1.56 3.62 -14.79
N LEU A 35 1.03 2.43 -14.57
CA LEU A 35 -0.24 2.18 -13.89
C LEU A 35 0.03 1.40 -12.62
N LEU A 36 -0.67 1.74 -11.54
CA LEU A 36 -0.74 0.91 -10.35
C LEU A 36 -2.07 0.18 -10.37
N LEU A 37 -2.02 -1.15 -10.40
CA LEU A 37 -3.19 -2.02 -10.50
C LEU A 37 -3.29 -2.89 -9.25
N LEU A 38 -4.51 -3.13 -8.80
CA LEU A 38 -4.80 -4.23 -7.90
C LEU A 38 -5.19 -5.44 -8.76
N ALA A 39 -4.32 -6.44 -8.83
CA ALA A 39 -4.51 -7.62 -9.68
C ALA A 39 -4.71 -8.87 -8.83
N GLU A 40 -5.66 -9.72 -9.23
CA GLU A 40 -5.73 -11.10 -8.77
C GLU A 40 -4.57 -11.87 -9.40
N LYS A 41 -3.79 -12.59 -8.57
CA LYS A 41 -2.53 -13.21 -9.01
C LYS A 41 -2.72 -14.20 -10.15
N ASP A 42 -3.79 -14.99 -10.10
CA ASP A 42 -4.08 -16.03 -11.09
C ASP A 42 -4.52 -15.44 -12.44
N GLY A 43 -4.95 -14.17 -12.47
CA GLY A 43 -5.28 -13.46 -13.70
C GLY A 43 -4.06 -12.82 -14.39
N ILE A 44 -2.89 -12.79 -13.75
CA ILE A 44 -1.69 -12.20 -14.35
C ILE A 44 -1.19 -13.09 -15.49
N GLY A 45 -1.12 -12.52 -16.70
CA GLY A 45 -0.72 -13.24 -17.91
C GLY A 45 -1.87 -13.99 -18.60
N ASP A 46 -3.08 -13.98 -18.03
CA ASP A 46 -4.27 -14.47 -18.72
C ASP A 46 -4.68 -13.47 -19.82
N PRO A 47 -4.69 -13.86 -21.11
CA PRO A 47 -5.12 -12.98 -22.20
C PRO A 47 -6.61 -12.59 -22.14
N ALA A 48 -7.42 -13.31 -21.36
CA ALA A 48 -8.82 -12.96 -21.11
C ALA A 48 -8.99 -11.96 -19.96
N ALA A 49 -7.97 -11.76 -19.12
CA ALA A 49 -8.01 -10.77 -18.06
C ALA A 49 -7.97 -9.35 -18.66
N VAL A 50 -8.98 -8.55 -18.31
CA VAL A 50 -9.12 -7.17 -18.76
C VAL A 50 -9.08 -6.25 -17.54
N PHE A 51 -8.45 -5.10 -17.71
CA PHE A 51 -8.53 -4.02 -16.72
C PHE A 51 -8.96 -2.74 -17.42
N ASP A 52 -9.70 -1.92 -16.70
CA ASP A 52 -10.07 -0.58 -17.13
C ASP A 52 -9.70 0.40 -16.01
N ALA A 53 -8.64 1.17 -16.25
CA ALA A 53 -8.13 2.19 -15.32
C ALA A 53 -9.00 3.46 -15.27
N GLY A 54 -10.08 3.52 -16.06
CA GLY A 54 -11.12 4.54 -15.94
C GLY A 54 -12.45 3.95 -15.47
N CYS A 55 -12.45 2.72 -14.94
CA CYS A 55 -13.67 2.07 -14.48
C CYS A 55 -14.17 2.76 -13.21
N ALA A 56 -15.06 3.73 -13.40
CA ALA A 56 -15.70 4.44 -12.30
C ALA A 56 -16.49 3.53 -11.36
N ASP A 57 -16.78 2.28 -11.75
CA ASP A 57 -17.45 1.27 -10.95
C ASP A 57 -16.49 0.41 -10.12
N ALA A 58 -15.17 0.54 -10.30
CA ALA A 58 -14.20 -0.19 -9.51
C ALA A 58 -14.34 0.21 -8.02
N PRO A 59 -14.54 -0.75 -7.09
CA PRO A 59 -14.83 -0.42 -5.68
C PRO A 59 -13.76 0.44 -4.98
N HIS A 60 -12.51 0.41 -5.48
CA HIS A 60 -11.40 1.19 -4.96
C HIS A 60 -11.23 2.58 -5.62
N GLU A 61 -11.94 2.84 -6.72
CA GLU A 61 -11.94 4.14 -7.41
C GLU A 61 -13.17 5.00 -7.06
N GLN A 62 -14.15 4.44 -6.32
CA GLN A 62 -15.37 5.16 -5.91
C GLN A 62 -15.02 6.44 -5.14
N PRO A 63 -15.21 7.63 -5.75
CA PRO A 63 -14.95 8.88 -5.06
C PRO A 63 -16.07 9.15 -4.06
N GLY A 64 -15.73 9.41 -2.81
CA GLY A 64 -16.72 9.69 -1.77
C GLY A 64 -16.26 9.25 -0.38
N PRO A 65 -17.09 9.49 0.65
CA PRO A 65 -16.82 8.97 1.97
C PRO A 65 -16.82 7.43 1.95
N LEU A 66 -15.92 6.82 2.72
CA LEU A 66 -15.91 5.36 2.92
C LEU A 66 -17.29 4.89 3.38
N PRO A 67 -17.76 3.68 3.03
CA PRO A 67 -18.97 3.13 3.62
C PRO A 67 -18.90 3.14 5.16
N ALA A 68 -20.03 3.38 5.84
CA ALA A 68 -20.07 3.58 7.30
C ALA A 68 -19.37 2.47 8.09
N LEU A 69 -19.53 1.21 7.66
CA LEU A 69 -18.83 0.06 8.25
C LEU A 69 -17.30 0.24 8.27
N TRP A 70 -16.73 0.76 7.19
CA TRP A 70 -15.30 1.00 7.07
C TRP A 70 -14.85 2.23 7.83
N GLN A 71 -15.66 3.29 7.87
CA GLN A 71 -15.41 4.45 8.74
C GLN A 71 -15.29 4.01 10.19
N THR A 72 -16.27 3.25 10.70
CA THR A 72 -16.23 2.72 12.08
C THR A 72 -14.98 1.88 12.32
N ARG A 73 -14.57 1.04 11.37
CA ARG A 73 -13.34 0.23 11.51
C ARG A 73 -12.08 1.08 11.57
N VAL A 74 -11.99 2.14 10.77
CA VAL A 74 -10.86 3.08 10.78
C VAL A 74 -10.83 3.88 12.09
N GLU A 75 -11.98 4.35 12.56
CA GLU A 75 -12.11 5.09 13.82
C GLU A 75 -11.74 4.25 15.04
N LEU A 76 -12.13 2.97 15.05
CA LEU A 76 -11.82 2.03 16.14
C LEU A 76 -10.41 1.45 16.04
N ALA A 77 -9.70 1.66 14.93
CA ALA A 77 -8.35 1.13 14.77
C ALA A 77 -7.39 1.80 15.76
N PRO A 78 -6.61 1.02 16.53
CA PRO A 78 -5.65 1.60 17.45
C PRO A 78 -4.56 2.33 16.66
N LEU A 79 -4.27 3.57 17.06
CA LEU A 79 -3.13 4.32 16.54
C LEU A 79 -1.83 3.58 16.86
N ARG A 80 -0.89 3.54 15.92
CA ARG A 80 0.38 2.82 16.06
C ARG A 80 1.57 3.74 15.81
N CYS A 81 2.69 3.42 16.45
CA CYS A 81 3.94 4.20 16.40
C CYS A 81 4.46 4.47 14.98
N GLY A 82 4.45 3.47 14.08
CA GLY A 82 4.89 3.61 12.69
C GLY A 82 6.40 3.82 12.47
N ARG A 83 7.19 4.15 13.50
CA ARG A 83 8.66 4.30 13.41
C ARG A 83 9.32 3.02 12.92
N ARG A 84 10.47 3.14 12.23
CA ARG A 84 11.24 1.97 11.78
C ARG A 84 11.73 1.16 12.98
N THR A 85 11.61 -0.15 12.87
CA THR A 85 12.22 -1.10 13.81
C THR A 85 13.65 -1.42 13.36
N LEU A 86 14.49 -1.95 14.25
CA LEU A 86 15.84 -2.41 13.91
C LEU A 86 15.86 -3.49 12.81
N ARG A 87 14.74 -4.20 12.60
CA ARG A 87 14.57 -5.21 11.56
C ARG A 87 13.98 -4.63 10.26
N GLY A 88 13.95 -3.31 10.10
CA GLY A 88 13.44 -2.65 8.88
C GLY A 88 11.92 -2.52 8.77
N GLY A 89 11.14 -3.30 9.53
CA GLY A 89 9.67 -3.21 9.58
C GLY A 89 9.15 -1.95 10.30
N ARG A 90 7.83 -1.73 10.26
CA ARG A 90 7.15 -0.62 10.95
C ARG A 90 6.71 -1.02 12.36
N CYS A 91 6.96 -0.16 13.34
CA CYS A 91 6.58 -0.38 14.73
C CYS A 91 5.05 -0.38 14.88
N ARG A 92 4.51 -1.47 15.43
CA ARG A 92 3.07 -1.69 15.57
C ARG A 92 2.55 -1.47 17.00
N MET A 93 3.39 -0.93 17.90
CA MET A 93 3.00 -0.62 19.28
C MET A 93 1.92 0.47 19.32
N PRO A 94 0.87 0.32 20.16
CA PRO A 94 -0.20 1.30 20.25
C PRO A 94 0.29 2.62 20.85
N VAL A 95 -0.29 3.73 20.40
CA VAL A 95 -0.01 5.10 20.87
C VAL A 95 -1.29 5.88 21.07
N GLY A 96 -1.23 6.98 21.81
CA GLY A 96 -2.42 7.78 22.13
C GLY A 96 -2.73 8.87 21.10
N GLN A 97 -1.75 9.26 20.29
CA GLN A 97 -1.91 10.31 19.28
C GLN A 97 -1.24 9.95 17.95
N PRO A 98 -1.78 10.42 16.81
CA PRO A 98 -1.14 10.24 15.50
C PRO A 98 0.28 10.82 15.51
N GLY A 99 1.24 10.09 14.92
CA GLY A 99 2.64 10.51 14.85
C GLY A 99 3.45 10.35 16.14
N GLN A 100 2.81 9.99 17.26
CA GLN A 100 3.50 9.79 18.53
C GLN A 100 4.44 8.57 18.47
N ALA A 101 5.66 8.71 19.01
CA ALA A 101 6.55 7.58 19.23
C ALA A 101 6.10 6.74 20.46
N CYS A 102 6.19 5.42 20.36
CA CYS A 102 5.92 4.54 21.51
C CYS A 102 7.01 4.68 22.60
N GLY A 103 6.80 4.08 23.78
CA GLY A 103 7.78 4.16 24.87
C GLY A 103 9.19 3.66 24.54
N TRP A 104 9.31 2.72 23.60
CA TRP A 104 10.60 2.20 23.13
C TRP A 104 11.29 3.20 22.20
N HIS A 105 10.54 3.76 21.24
CA HIS A 105 11.04 4.74 20.29
C HIS A 105 11.23 6.14 20.88
N ARG A 106 10.59 6.48 22.00
CA ARG A 106 10.86 7.72 22.74
C ARG A 106 12.20 7.71 23.48
N ARG A 107 12.72 6.53 23.80
CA ARG A 107 13.97 6.35 24.56
C ARG A 107 15.17 6.11 23.67
N ALA A 108 14.95 5.63 22.45
CA ALA A 108 15.99 5.53 21.45
C ALA A 108 16.26 6.94 20.88
N PRO A 109 17.52 7.34 20.65
CA PRO A 109 17.80 8.51 19.84
C PRO A 109 17.14 8.31 18.47
N ASP A 110 16.38 9.32 18.06
CA ASP A 110 15.59 9.30 16.83
C ASP A 110 16.59 9.28 15.65
N ASP A 111 16.88 8.09 15.10
CA ASP A 111 17.70 7.90 13.89
C ASP A 111 17.00 8.45 12.61
N THR A 112 15.94 9.24 12.79
CA THR A 112 15.11 9.84 11.76
C THR A 112 15.79 11.00 11.03
N ASP A 113 17.01 11.39 11.42
CA ASP A 113 17.76 12.50 10.82
C ASP A 113 18.85 12.04 9.82
N ARG A 114 18.90 10.76 9.44
CA ARG A 114 19.92 10.22 8.52
C ARG A 114 19.56 10.20 7.03
N GLN A 115 18.54 10.93 6.56
CA GLN A 115 18.30 11.09 5.12
C GLN A 115 17.78 12.49 4.75
N GLU A 116 18.70 13.47 4.71
CA GLU A 116 18.75 14.49 3.64
C GLU A 116 20.14 15.15 3.61
N THR A 117 21.19 14.34 3.43
CA THR A 117 22.44 14.83 2.83
C THR A 117 22.98 13.76 1.91
N THR A 118 22.97 14.05 0.59
CA THR A 118 24.03 13.82 -0.42
C THR A 118 23.39 13.74 -1.81
N PRO A 119 23.91 14.40 -2.85
CA PRO A 119 24.67 15.65 -2.94
C PRO A 119 23.88 16.81 -3.56
#